data_AF-Q7QDR8-F1
#
_entry.id   AF-Q7QDR8-F1
#
_cell.length_a   1.000
_cell.length_b   1.000
_cell.length_c   1.000
_cell.angle_alpha   90.00
_cell.angle_beta   90.00
_cell.angle_gamma   90.00
#
_symmetry.space_group_name_H-M   'P 1'
#
loop_
_entity.id
_entity.type
_entity.pdbx_description
1 polymer ?
#
loop_
_entity_poly.entity_id
_entity_poly.type
_entity_poly.pdbx_seq_one_letter_code
_entity_poly.pdbx_strand_id
1 'polypeptide(L)'
;MEANCGYCGVPAKLKCAGCQQVYYCNPDHQKKHWKAKHKHECVKPYELTKSDEIGRHFVATKTIEKDTILFSENPLVIGPKWNLADYEQRS
;
A
#
# COMPACT_ATOMS: atom_id res chain seq x y z
N MET A 1 -3.29 10.56 3.25
CA MET A 1 -4.38 9.59 3.01
C MET A 1 -4.64 8.88 4.32
N GLU A 2 -5.78 9.16 4.95
CA GLU A 2 -6.19 8.49 6.18
C GLU A 2 -6.74 7.12 5.80
N ALA A 3 -5.97 6.07 6.08
CA ALA A 3 -6.45 4.71 5.90
C ALA A 3 -7.10 4.23 7.19
N ASN A 4 -8.28 3.64 7.10
CA ASN A 4 -9.02 3.16 8.27
C ASN A 4 -8.76 1.67 8.51
N CYS A 5 -8.87 1.27 9.77
CA CYS A 5 -8.70 -0.11 10.17
C CYS A 5 -9.82 -0.98 9.58
N GLY A 6 -9.48 -2.02 8.83
CA GLY A 6 -10.44 -2.97 8.25
C GLY A 6 -11.24 -3.80 9.27
N TYR A 7 -10.99 -3.63 10.57
CA TYR A 7 -11.74 -4.30 11.64
C TYR A 7 -12.60 -3.33 12.46
N CYS A 8 -12.05 -2.20 12.92
CA CYS A 8 -12.75 -1.27 13.82
C CYS A 8 -12.97 0.14 13.24
N GLY A 9 -12.54 0.41 12.01
CA GLY A 9 -12.79 1.68 11.32
C GLY A 9 -11.96 2.89 11.78
N VAL A 10 -11.15 2.78 12.82
CA VAL A 10 -10.29 3.89 13.31
C VAL A 10 -9.08 4.12 12.40
N PRO A 11 -8.44 5.31 12.41
CA PRO A 11 -7.24 5.58 11.64
C PRO A 11 -6.13 4.55 11.90
N ALA A 12 -5.52 4.08 10.82
CA ALA A 12 -4.65 2.92 10.79
C ALA A 12 -3.39 3.20 9.96
N LYS A 13 -2.24 2.74 10.46
CA LYS A 13 -0.95 2.87 9.78
C LYS A 13 -0.37 1.51 9.36
N LEU A 14 -0.81 0.42 9.98
CA LEU A 14 -0.26 -0.91 9.72
C LEU A 14 -0.91 -1.49 8.46
N LYS A 15 -0.16 -1.57 7.37
CA LYS A 15 -0.63 -2.19 6.12
C LYS A 15 -0.51 -3.71 6.19
N CYS A 16 -1.46 -4.44 5.60
CA CYS A 16 -1.30 -5.89 5.42
C CYS A 16 -0.05 -6.19 4.57
N ALA A 17 0.89 -6.98 5.09
CA ALA A 17 2.12 -7.31 4.37
C ALA A 17 1.87 -8.17 3.11
N GLY A 18 0.76 -8.93 3.07
CA GLY A 18 0.41 -9.79 1.94
C GLY A 18 -0.16 -9.00 0.76
N CYS A 19 -1.38 -8.47 0.91
CA CYS A 19 -2.06 -7.77 -0.17
C CYS A 19 -1.71 -6.29 -0.29
N GLN A 20 -1.22 -5.66 0.78
CA GLN A 20 -0.97 -4.22 0.84
C GLN A 20 -2.19 -3.32 0.53
N GLN A 21 -3.43 -3.85 0.60
CA GLN A 21 -4.66 -3.11 0.30
C GLN A 21 -5.42 -2.64 1.54
N VAL A 22 -5.36 -3.38 2.64
CA VAL A 22 -6.06 -3.07 3.88
C VAL A 22 -5.11 -2.64 4.98
N TYR A 23 -5.60 -1.77 5.86
CA TYR A 23 -4.85 -1.21 6.98
C TYR A 23 -5.45 -1.64 8.31
N TYR A 24 -4.63 -1.63 9.35
CA TYR A 24 -5.00 -1.98 10.72
C TYR A 24 -4.38 -0.98 11.71
N CYS A 25 -5.07 -0.74 12.81
CA CYS A 25 -4.52 0.09 13.88
C CYS A 25 -3.52 -0.71 14.75
N ASN A 26 -3.64 -2.04 14.80
CA ASN A 26 -2.74 -2.92 15.55
C ASN A 26 -2.70 -4.36 14.97
N PRO A 27 -1.71 -5.17 15.34
CA PRO A 27 -1.58 -6.56 14.89
C PRO A 27 -2.74 -7.49 15.33
N ASP A 28 -3.40 -7.21 16.45
CA ASP A 28 -4.50 -8.05 16.94
C ASP A 28 -5.75 -7.94 16.06
N HIS A 29 -6.05 -6.73 15.59
CA HIS A 29 -7.11 -6.48 14.62
C HIS A 29 -6.81 -7.13 13.27
N GLN A 30 -5.55 -7.15 12.85
CA GLN A 30 -5.13 -7.93 11.68
C GLN A 30 -5.42 -9.43 11.88
N LYS A 31 -5.04 -10.02 13.02
CA LYS A 31 -5.30 -11.45 13.31
C LYS A 31 -6.79 -11.78 13.37
N LYS A 32 -7.60 -10.92 14.00
CA LYS A 32 -9.05 -11.09 14.09
C LYS A 32 -9.70 -11.01 12.70
N HIS A 33 -9.37 -9.98 11.92
CA HIS A 33 -9.88 -9.82 10.56
C HIS A 33 -9.38 -10.94 9.62
N TRP A 34 -8.14 -11.41 9.80
CA TRP A 34 -7.58 -12.55 9.08
C TRP A 34 -8.42 -13.81 9.24
N LYS A 35 -8.73 -14.17 10.49
CA LYS A 35 -9.55 -15.35 10.81
C LYS A 35 -11.00 -15.20 10.35
N ALA A 36 -11.55 -13.99 10.42
CA ALA A 36 -12.95 -13.74 10.07
C ALA A 36 -13.22 -13.75 8.56
N LYS A 37 -12.33 -13.16 7.75
CA LYS A 37 -12.59 -12.94 6.31
C LYS A 37 -11.33 -12.81 5.47
N HIS A 38 -10.36 -12.03 5.94
CA HIS A 38 -9.26 -11.54 5.10
C HIS A 38 -8.34 -12.64 4.57
N LYS A 39 -8.27 -13.82 5.21
CA LYS A 39 -7.50 -14.97 4.70
C LYS A 39 -7.89 -15.34 3.26
N HIS A 40 -9.18 -15.25 2.92
CA HIS A 40 -9.68 -15.60 1.58
C HIS A 40 -9.64 -14.42 0.60
N GLU A 41 -9.58 -13.19 1.13
CA GLU A 41 -9.59 -11.95 0.32
C GLU A 41 -8.19 -11.38 0.09
N CYS A 42 -7.18 -11.84 0.85
CA CYS A 42 -5.83 -11.32 0.81
C CYS A 42 -5.13 -11.74 -0.49
N VAL A 43 -5.42 -11.02 -1.55
CA VAL A 43 -4.82 -11.20 -2.88
C VAL A 43 -3.98 -9.98 -3.21
N LYS A 44 -2.68 -10.20 -3.42
CA LYS A 44 -1.79 -9.16 -3.91
C LYS A 44 -2.10 -8.91 -5.39
N PRO A 45 -2.47 -7.67 -5.82
CA PRO A 45 -2.92 -7.40 -7.18
C PRO A 45 -1.83 -7.48 -8.25
N TYR A 46 -0.56 -7.46 -7.84
CA TYR A 46 0.59 -7.53 -8.72
C TYR A 46 1.75 -8.31 -8.09
N GLU A 47 2.62 -8.85 -8.93
CA GLU A 47 3.86 -9.52 -8.54
C GLU A 47 5.06 -8.86 -9.23
N LEU A 48 6.22 -8.87 -8.58
CA LEU A 48 7.46 -8.34 -9.15
C LEU A 48 8.22 -9.49 -9.81
N THR A 49 8.37 -9.43 -11.12
CA THR A 49 9.06 -10.45 -11.93
C THR A 49 10.26 -9.84 -12.64
N LYS A 50 11.15 -10.67 -13.17
CA LYS A 50 12.30 -10.23 -13.97
C LYS A 50 12.22 -10.86 -15.36
N SER A 51 12.46 -10.04 -16.38
CA SER A 51 12.68 -10.46 -17.77
C SER A 51 14.07 -10.04 -18.20
N ASP A 52 14.67 -10.75 -19.13
CA ASP A 52 15.99 -10.44 -19.66
C ASP A 52 15.96 -9.22 -20.61
N GLU A 53 14.81 -8.90 -21.19
CA GLU A 53 14.65 -7.78 -22.12
C GLU A 53 14.49 -6.42 -21.42
N ILE A 54 13.66 -6.37 -20.36
CA ILE A 54 13.26 -5.13 -19.68
C ILE A 54 13.70 -5.06 -18.21
N GLY A 55 14.25 -6.15 -17.67
CA GLY A 55 14.61 -6.24 -16.26
C GLY A 55 13.41 -6.44 -15.33
N ARG A 56 13.41 -5.75 -14.19
CA ARG A 56 12.39 -5.88 -13.14
C ARG A 56 11.11 -5.17 -13.57
N HIS A 57 9.99 -5.89 -13.56
CA HIS A 57 8.69 -5.38 -13.96
C HIS A 57 7.58 -5.94 -13.07
N PHE A 58 6.46 -5.22 -13.03
CA PHE A 58 5.25 -5.69 -12.34
C PHE A 58 4.32 -6.42 -13.30
N VAL A 59 3.80 -7.56 -12.84
CA VAL A 59 2.80 -8.35 -13.56
C VAL A 59 1.51 -8.36 -12.75
N ALA A 60 0.38 -8.07 -13.39
CA ALA A 60 -0.92 -8.16 -12.76
C ALA A 60 -1.29 -9.63 -12.52
N THR A 61 -1.67 -9.97 -11.28
CA THR A 61 -2.09 -11.33 -10.89
C THR A 61 -3.61 -11.51 -10.95
N LYS A 62 -4.34 -10.40 -11.07
CA LYS A 62 -5.80 -10.35 -11.22
C LYS A 62 -6.19 -9.16 -12.08
N THR A 63 -7.46 -9.13 -12.48
CA THR A 63 -8.06 -7.95 -13.10
C THR A 63 -7.93 -6.75 -12.17
N ILE A 64 -7.35 -5.66 -12.67
CA ILE A 64 -7.23 -4.38 -11.97
C ILE A 64 -8.35 -3.48 -12.48
N GLU A 65 -9.26 -3.11 -11.59
CA GLU A 65 -10.34 -2.18 -11.94
C GLU A 65 -9.78 -0.78 -12.17
N LYS A 66 -10.47 -0.01 -13.02
CA LYS A 66 -10.13 1.39 -13.28
C LYS A 66 -10.03 2.17 -11.97
N ASP A 67 -9.08 3.10 -11.91
CA ASP A 67 -8.83 3.98 -10.75
C ASP A 67 -8.34 3.26 -9.47
N THR A 68 -7.92 2.00 -9.58
CA THR A 68 -7.26 1.27 -8.47
C THR A 68 -5.82 1.76 -8.27
N ILE A 69 -5.51 2.26 -7.08
CA ILE A 69 -4.12 2.55 -6.69
C ILE A 69 -3.41 1.24 -6.33
N LEU A 70 -2.40 0.86 -7.13
CA LEU A 70 -1.59 -0.35 -6.87
C LEU A 70 -0.58 -0.12 -5.76
N PHE A 71 0.25 0.92 -5.90
CA PHE A 71 1.19 1.36 -4.89
C PHE A 71 1.40 2.86 -4.97
N SER A 72 1.90 3.44 -3.88
CA SER A 72 2.33 4.82 -3.79
C SER A 72 3.66 4.81 -3.07
N GLU A 73 4.64 5.52 -3.62
CA GLU A 73 5.97 5.67 -3.04
C GLU A 73 6.30 7.15 -2.91
N ASN A 74 7.06 7.50 -1.88
CA ASN A 74 7.59 8.85 -1.75
C ASN A 74 8.83 9.00 -2.64
N PRO A 75 9.08 10.18 -3.22
CA PRO A 75 10.27 10.40 -4.01
C PRO A 75 11.54 10.13 -3.20
N LEU A 76 12.52 9.49 -3.82
CA LEU A 76 13.81 9.21 -3.19
C LEU A 76 14.60 10.49 -2.88
N VAL A 77 14.56 11.46 -3.79
CA VAL A 77 15.20 12.77 -3.66
C VAL A 77 14.27 13.83 -4.22
N ILE A 78 14.13 14.95 -3.50
CA ILE A 78 13.46 16.15 -3.99
C ILE A 78 14.52 17.23 -4.14
N GLY A 79 14.78 17.64 -5.38
CA GLY A 79 15.73 18.71 -5.68
C GLY A 79 15.50 19.31 -7.06
N PRO A 80 16.05 20.52 -7.33
CA PRO A 80 16.74 21.40 -6.38
C PRO A 80 15.77 22.04 -5.36
N LYS A 81 16.29 22.49 -4.20
CA LYS A 81 15.50 23.17 -3.15
C LYS A 81 15.02 24.54 -3.61
N TRP A 82 14.02 24.61 -4.48
CA TRP A 82 13.38 25.87 -4.85
C TRP A 82 12.15 26.05 -3.96
N ASN A 83 12.22 27.04 -3.07
CA ASN A 83 11.26 27.41 -2.02
C ASN A 83 11.34 26.59 -0.71
N LEU A 84 12.25 27.02 0.17
CA LEU A 84 12.35 26.56 1.57
C LEU A 84 11.07 26.83 2.38
N ALA A 85 10.31 27.87 2.04
CA ALA A 85 9.14 28.32 2.81
C ALA A 85 7.98 27.30 2.83
N ASP A 86 7.80 26.50 1.78
CA ASP A 86 6.73 25.49 1.70
C ASP A 86 7.15 24.11 2.23
N TYR A 87 8.46 23.87 2.39
CA TYR A 87 9.01 22.58 2.78
C TYR A 87 8.81 22.28 4.29
N GLU A 88 8.93 23.29 5.14
CA GLU A 88 8.79 23.15 6.60
C GLU A 88 7.33 22.99 7.06
N GLN A 89 6.35 23.27 6.21
CA GLN A 89 4.93 23.10 6.54
C GLN A 89 4.40 21.68 6.28
N ARG A 90 5.17 20.81 5.60
CA ARG A 90 4.74 19.46 5.21
C ARG A 90 5.52 18.32 5.87
N SER A 91 6.57 18.62 6.65
CA SER A 91 7.38 17.63 7.39
C SER A 91 6.78 17.28 8.75
#